data_AF-A0A2U1W316-F1
#
_entry.id   AF-A0A2U1W316-F1
#
_cell.length_a   1.000
_cell.length_b   1.000
_cell.length_c   1.000
_cell.angle_alpha   90.00
_cell.angle_beta   90.00
_cell.angle_gamma   90.00
#
_symmetry.space_group_name_H-M   'P 1'
#
loop_
_entity.id
_entity.type
_entity.pdbx_description
1 polymer ?
#
loop_
_entity_poly.entity_id
_entity_poly.type
_entity_poly.pdbx_seq_one_letter_code
_entity_poly.pdbx_strand_id
1 'polypeptide(L)' 'MTLDDWLNRTATKEEAFAALIGTSQATVNRYRHGRRVPRPAVMARIAAATGGQVTANDFHGLGDGQGAG' A
#
# COMPACT_ATOMS: atom_id res chain seq x y z
N MET A 1 -8.68 2.46 4.13
CA MET A 1 -7.54 2.03 4.95
C MET A 1 -6.30 2.14 4.08
N THR A 2 -5.41 3.09 4.37
CA THR A 2 -4.23 3.28 3.50
C THR A 2 -3.21 2.16 3.74
N LEU A 3 -2.34 1.93 2.74
CA LEU A 3 -1.21 1.03 2.91
C LEU A 3 -0.29 1.47 4.07
N ASP A 4 -0.15 2.78 4.25
CA ASP A 4 0.62 3.36 5.36
C ASP A 4 0.06 2.98 6.73
N ASP A 5 -1.24 3.19 6.95
CA ASP A 5 -1.92 2.84 8.20
C ASP A 5 -1.83 1.33 8.46
N TRP A 6 -1.98 0.49 7.44
CA TRP A 6 -1.86 -0.96 7.60
C TRP A 6 -0.44 -1.39 8.02
N LEU A 7 0.60 -0.83 7.41
CA LEU A 7 1.99 -1.12 7.77
C LEU A 7 2.29 -0.68 9.21
N ASN A 8 1.82 0.50 9.62
CA ASN A 8 1.99 1.01 10.97
C ASN A 8 1.24 0.16 12.01
N ARG A 9 -0.03 -0.19 11.75
CA ARG A 9 -0.86 -1.01 12.66
C ARG A 9 -0.31 -2.42 12.86
N THR A 10 0.26 -3.01 11.82
CA THR A 10 0.83 -4.36 11.88
C THR A 10 2.31 -4.37 12.27
N ALA A 11 2.92 -3.19 12.49
CA ALA A 11 4.36 -3.02 12.65
C ALA A 11 5.19 -3.72 11.56
N THR A 12 4.61 -3.84 10.35
CA THR A 12 5.26 -4.51 9.23
C THR A 12 6.25 -3.56 8.57
N LYS A 13 7.51 -4.00 8.45
CA LYS A 13 8.55 -3.24 7.74
C LYS A 13 8.25 -3.18 6.24
N GLU A 14 8.49 -2.04 5.62
CA GLU A 14 8.29 -1.84 4.18
C GLU A 14 9.08 -2.82 3.32
N GLU A 15 10.32 -3.13 3.72
CA GLU A 15 11.17 -4.06 2.99
C GLU A 15 10.62 -5.48 3.01
N ALA A 16 10.12 -5.92 4.16
CA ALA A 16 9.46 -7.22 4.31
C ALA A 16 8.17 -7.29 3.48
N PHE A 17 7.36 -6.22 3.52
CA PHE A 17 6.15 -6.14 2.70
C PHE A 17 6.47 -6.09 1.20
N ALA A 18 7.53 -5.39 0.81
CA ALA A 18 7.97 -5.31 -0.56
C ALA A 18 8.38 -6.70 -1.08
N ALA A 19 9.16 -7.44 -0.30
CA ALA A 19 9.53 -8.83 -0.61
C ALA A 19 8.28 -9.71 -0.77
N LEU A 20 7.29 -9.56 0.12
CA LEU A 20 6.04 -10.32 0.10
C LEU A 20 5.24 -10.12 -1.20
N ILE A 21 5.16 -8.89 -1.71
CA ILE A 21 4.43 -8.59 -2.96
C ILE A 21 5.33 -8.68 -4.21
N GLY A 22 6.60 -9.03 -4.05
CA GLY A 22 7.59 -9.17 -5.13
C GLY A 22 7.98 -7.83 -5.77
N THR A 23 8.26 -6.82 -4.94
CA THR A 23 8.73 -5.50 -5.38
C THR A 23 9.85 -4.97 -4.47
N SER A 24 10.32 -3.75 -4.73
CA SER A 24 11.36 -3.08 -3.93
C SER A 24 10.75 -2.16 -2.87
N GLN A 25 11.45 -1.95 -1.75
CA GLN A 25 11.05 -1.01 -0.69
C GLN A 25 10.72 0.39 -1.25
N ALA A 26 11.56 0.93 -2.14
CA ALA A 26 11.33 2.23 -2.78
C ALA A 26 10.03 2.28 -3.61
N THR A 27 9.55 1.14 -4.11
CA THR A 27 8.27 1.05 -4.82
C THR A 27 7.10 1.08 -3.83
N VAL A 28 7.20 0.37 -2.71
CA VAL A 28 6.22 0.45 -1.61
C VAL A 28 6.13 1.88 -1.07
N ASN A 29 7.26 2.54 -0.86
CA ASN A 29 7.31 3.93 -0.41
C ASN A 29 6.55 4.88 -1.38
N ARG A 30 6.73 4.69 -2.70
CA ARG A 30 5.96 5.45 -3.71
C ARG A 30 4.46 5.17 -3.67
N TYR A 31 4.05 3.95 -3.32
CA TYR A 31 2.64 3.59 -3.16
C TYR A 31 2.04 4.27 -1.92
N ARG A 32 2.76 4.25 -0.78
CA ARG A 32 2.32 4.91 0.47
C ARG A 32 2.03 6.39 0.29
N HIS A 33 2.90 7.09 -0.43
CA HIS A 33 2.77 8.53 -0.66
C HIS A 33 1.89 8.90 -1.88
N GLY A 34 1.22 7.93 -2.52
CA GLY A 34 0.40 8.18 -3.71
C GLY A 34 1.18 8.68 -4.93
N ARG A 35 2.52 8.63 -4.90
CA ARG A 35 3.39 9.05 -6.02
C ARG A 35 3.30 8.10 -7.22
N ARG A 36 2.82 6.88 -6.99
CA ARG A 36 2.63 5.85 -8.00
C ARG A 36 1.43 4.99 -7.65
N VAL A 37 0.61 4.66 -8.65
CA VAL A 37 -0.46 3.65 -8.51
C VAL A 37 0.12 2.26 -8.84
N PRO A 38 -0.10 1.24 -7.99
CA PRO A 38 0.33 -0.13 -8.30
C PRO A 38 -0.40 -0.67 -9.54
N ARG A 39 0.27 -1.55 -10.30
CA ARG A 39 -0.38 -2.27 -11.42
C ARG A 39 -1.41 -3.26 -10.89
N PRO A 40 -2.43 -3.68 -11.69
CA PRO A 40 -3.47 -4.61 -11.24
C PRO A 40 -2.92 -5.90 -10.60
N ALA A 41 -1.86 -6.47 -11.18
CA ALA A 41 -1.20 -7.66 -10.62
C ALA A 41 -0.59 -7.42 -9.23
N VAL A 42 -0.04 -6.23 -8.98
CA VAL A 42 0.52 -5.85 -7.68
C VAL A 42 -0.58 -5.52 -6.70
N MET A 43 -1.67 -4.86 -7.14
CA MET A 43 -2.84 -4.62 -6.31
C MET A 43 -3.45 -5.91 -5.78
N ALA A 44 -3.58 -6.95 -6.63
CA ALA A 44 -4.07 -8.25 -6.19
C ALA A 44 -3.19 -8.87 -5.09
N ARG A 45 -1.87 -8.72 -5.20
CA ARG A 45 -0.92 -9.19 -4.16
C ARG A 45 -1.03 -8.39 -2.87
N ILE A 46 -1.18 -7.06 -2.96
CA ILE A 46 -1.39 -6.20 -1.80
C ILE A 46 -2.69 -6.57 -1.09
N ALA A 47 -3.79 -6.74 -1.83
CA ALA A 47 -5.06 -7.16 -1.26
C ALA A 47 -4.95 -8.54 -0.58
N ALA A 48 -4.29 -9.51 -1.22
CA ALA A 48 -4.07 -10.82 -0.62
C ALA A 48 -3.20 -10.75 0.66
N ALA A 49 -2.09 -10.01 0.62
CA ALA A 49 -1.17 -9.85 1.74
C ALA A 49 -1.78 -9.11 2.95
N THR A 50 -2.72 -8.21 2.69
CA THR A 50 -3.41 -7.43 3.72
C THR A 50 -4.77 -8.00 4.11
N GLY A 51 -5.14 -9.19 3.60
CA GLY A 51 -6.45 -9.80 3.88
C GLY A 51 -7.63 -8.96 3.38
N GLY A 52 -7.44 -8.18 2.33
CA GLY A 52 -8.44 -7.28 1.76
C GLY A 52 -8.61 -5.95 2.50
N GLN A 53 -7.79 -5.68 3.53
CA GLN A 53 -7.85 -4.41 4.25
C GLN A 53 -7.38 -3.23 3.40
N VAL A 54 -6.40 -3.45 2.52
CA VAL A 54 -5.93 -2.45 1.56
C VAL A 54 -6.35 -2.90 0.16
N THR A 55 -7.17 -2.10 -0.50
CA THR A 55 -7.77 -2.39 -1.81
C THR A 55 -7.28 -1.42 -2.87
N ALA A 56 -7.65 -1.65 -4.14
CA ALA A 56 -7.34 -0.72 -5.23
C ALA A 56 -7.84 0.69 -4.93
N ASN A 57 -9.02 0.82 -4.31
CA ASN A 57 -9.68 2.09 -4.03
C ASN A 57 -8.83 3.01 -3.14
N ASP A 58 -8.02 2.43 -2.25
CA ASP A 58 -7.13 3.14 -1.33
C ASP A 58 -5.93 3.80 -2.06
N PHE A 59 -5.59 3.36 -3.28
CA PHE A 59 -4.52 3.96 -4.10
C PHE A 59 -5.02 4.99 -5.12
N HIS A 60 -6.34 5.06 -5.36
CA HIS A 60 -6.95 5.96 -6.34
C HIS A 60 -7.46 7.27 -5.73
N GLY A 61 -7.17 7.53 -4.44
CA GLY A 61 -7.62 8.75 -3.76
C GLY A 61 -9.14 8.79 -3.50
N LEU A 62 -9.82 7.64 -3.62
CA LEU A 62 -11.24 7.48 -3.30
C LEU A 62 -11.48 7.12 -1.82
N GLY A 63 -10.41 6.99 -1.02
CA GLY A 63 -10.46 6.97 0.43
C GLY A 63 -10.26 8.38 0.96
N ASP A 64 -11.35 8.96 1.44
CA ASP A 64 -11.48 10.15 2.30
C ASP A 64 -10.16 10.84 2.71
N GLY A 65 -9.97 12.07 2.21
CA GLY A 65 -9.14 13.08 2.88
C GLY A 65 -7.63 13.03 2.67
N GLN A 66 -7.17 13.66 1.59
CA GLN A 66 -5.91 14.43 1.56
C GLN A 66 -5.93 15.44 2.74
N GLY A 67 -4.97 15.54 3.65
CA GLY A 67 -3.58 15.96 3.49
C GLY A 67 -3.34 17.25 4.31
N ALA A 68 -2.10 17.44 4.80
CA ALA A 68 -1.51 18.64 5.41
C ALA A 68 -1.75 18.92 6.91
N GLY A 69 -0.65 18.81 7.67
CA GLY A 69 -0.40 19.33 9.02
C GLY A 69 1.09 19.20 9.30
#